data_AF-A0A915DD39-F1
#
_entry.id   AF-A0A915DD39-F1
#
_cell.length_a   1.000
_cell.length_b   1.000
_cell.length_c   1.000
_cell.angle_alpha   90.00
_cell.angle_beta   90.00
_cell.angle_gamma   90.00
#
_symmetry.space_group_name_H-M   'P 1'
#
loop_
_entity.id
_entity.type
_entity.pdbx_description
1 polymer ?
#
loop_
_entity_poly.entity_id
_entity_poly.type
_entity_poly.pdbx_seq_one_letter_code
_entity_poly.pdbx_strand_id
1 'polypeptide(L)'
;MRSNKEAKCPEIFTGSVKQPQEFVNVLKQMFMKAERFFSGLFQMNSASNTSSAGADILISNLFQTMVHDLKSSSSAWDNVCQKATKLSSQLLSTVHCLSNFVDAVQVISDNANNIKGASRDIGAALTRFCLRQKSLENLIRSLATALTDQFVVCLEKKSVEWKQRVGEIERRRMRSLKSRSRQQHKKGLTS
;
A
#
# COMPACT_ATOMS: atom_id res chain seq x y z
N MET A 1 56.17 14.88 -16.33
CA MET A 1 55.09 14.07 -16.93
C MET A 1 54.29 13.44 -15.80
N ARG A 2 53.11 13.97 -15.47
CA ARG A 2 52.24 13.43 -14.42
C ARG A 2 51.20 12.53 -15.07
N SER A 3 51.31 11.22 -14.83
CA SER A 3 50.28 10.24 -15.11
C SER A 3 48.99 10.61 -14.37
N ASN A 4 47.94 10.99 -15.09
CA ASN A 4 46.61 11.08 -14.52
C ASN A 4 45.87 9.78 -14.86
N LYS A 5 45.65 8.96 -13.83
CA LYS A 5 44.81 7.77 -13.91
C LYS A 5 43.38 8.26 -14.12
N GLU A 6 42.86 8.19 -15.34
CA GLU A 6 41.43 8.34 -15.56
C GLU A 6 40.71 7.26 -14.76
N ALA A 7 39.95 7.73 -13.77
CA ALA A 7 39.11 6.93 -12.92
C ALA A 7 38.11 6.18 -13.82
N LYS A 8 38.30 4.87 -13.90
CA LYS A 8 37.34 3.92 -14.43
C LYS A 8 36.05 4.08 -13.62
N CYS A 9 35.07 4.81 -14.17
CA CYS A 9 33.72 4.85 -13.61
C CYS A 9 33.23 3.39 -13.54
N PRO A 10 32.95 2.85 -12.34
CA PRO A 10 32.45 1.49 -12.25
C PRO A 10 31.07 1.45 -12.92
N GLU A 11 30.90 0.46 -13.79
CA GLU A 11 29.61 0.03 -14.35
C GLU A 11 28.70 -0.43 -13.22
N ILE A 12 28.08 0.52 -12.52
CA ILE A 12 27.03 0.26 -11.56
C ILE A 12 25.78 0.83 -12.20
N PHE A 13 25.07 0.02 -12.99
CA PHE A 13 23.63 0.07 -13.27
C PHE A 13 23.27 -0.74 -14.53
N THR A 14 23.76 -1.99 -14.60
CA THR A 14 23.09 -3.08 -15.32
C THR A 14 22.17 -3.89 -14.40
N GLY A 15 21.89 -3.39 -13.20
CA GLY A 15 20.93 -3.98 -12.28
C GLY A 15 19.51 -3.69 -12.76
N SER A 16 18.85 -4.71 -13.32
CA SER A 16 17.42 -4.72 -13.62
C SER A 16 16.63 -3.99 -12.53
N VAL A 17 15.73 -3.11 -12.94
CA VAL A 17 14.72 -2.44 -12.11
C VAL A 17 13.84 -3.51 -11.43
N LYS A 18 14.33 -4.08 -10.33
CA LYS A 18 13.61 -5.07 -9.48
C LYS A 18 12.85 -4.39 -8.32
N GLN A 19 13.01 -3.08 -8.16
CA GLN A 19 12.54 -2.34 -6.99
C GLN A 19 11.01 -2.15 -6.87
N PRO A 20 10.22 -1.97 -7.95
CA PRO A 20 8.78 -1.79 -7.81
C PRO A 20 8.07 -3.05 -7.32
N GLN A 21 8.54 -4.23 -7.72
CA GLN A 21 7.92 -5.50 -7.33
C GLN A 21 8.20 -5.88 -5.89
N GLU A 22 9.40 -5.61 -5.36
CA GLU A 22 9.71 -5.86 -3.95
C GLU A 22 8.82 -5.03 -3.02
N PHE A 23 8.58 -3.75 -3.35
CA PHE A 23 7.66 -2.91 -2.60
C PHE A 23 6.22 -3.45 -2.63
N VAL A 24 5.74 -3.83 -3.82
CA VAL A 24 4.43 -4.47 -3.99
C VAL A 24 4.34 -5.80 -3.22
N ASN A 25 5.42 -6.58 -3.18
CA ASN A 25 5.50 -7.85 -2.47
C ASN A 25 5.46 -7.65 -0.95
N VAL A 26 6.18 -6.66 -0.42
CA VAL A 26 6.14 -6.30 1.01
C VAL A 26 4.74 -5.83 1.41
N LEU A 27 4.08 -5.03 0.57
CA LEU A 27 2.69 -4.61 0.78
C LEU A 27 1.72 -5.79 0.76
N LYS A 28 1.86 -6.70 -0.21
CA LYS A 28 1.09 -7.96 -0.25
C LYS A 28 1.31 -8.82 1.00
N GLN A 29 2.55 -8.90 1.51
CA GLN A 29 2.86 -9.66 2.72
C GLN A 29 2.26 -9.04 3.98
N MET A 30 2.34 -7.71 4.15
CA MET A 30 1.66 -7.01 5.26
C MET A 30 0.16 -7.27 5.22
N PHE A 31 -0.44 -7.20 4.03
CA PHE A 31 -1.87 -7.46 3.84
C PHE A 31 -2.25 -8.91 4.19
N MET A 32 -1.50 -9.91 3.70
CA MET A 32 -1.72 -11.33 4.01
C MET A 32 -1.59 -11.63 5.51
N LYS A 33 -0.66 -10.95 6.21
CA LYS A 33 -0.52 -11.07 7.67
C LYS A 33 -1.72 -10.49 8.41
N ALA A 34 -2.22 -9.34 7.95
CA ALA A 34 -3.45 -8.77 8.48
C ALA A 34 -4.63 -9.74 8.29
N GLU A 35 -4.84 -10.27 7.08
CA GLU A 35 -5.94 -11.21 6.78
C GLU A 35 -5.90 -12.48 7.64
N ARG A 36 -4.69 -12.99 7.95
CA ARG A 36 -4.50 -14.13 8.88
C ARG A 36 -4.84 -13.78 10.32
N PHE A 37 -4.44 -12.59 10.79
CA PHE A 37 -4.78 -12.11 12.14
C PHE A 37 -6.30 -12.03 12.33
N PHE A 38 -7.04 -11.51 11.34
CA PHE A 38 -8.50 -11.42 11.38
C PHE A 38 -9.20 -12.78 11.23
N SER A 39 -8.64 -13.69 10.43
CA SER A 39 -9.14 -15.07 10.36
C SER A 39 -8.98 -15.81 11.69
N GLY A 40 -7.93 -15.51 12.47
CA GLY A 40 -7.75 -16.04 13.82
C GLY A 40 -8.83 -15.57 14.80
N LEU A 41 -9.15 -14.27 14.79
CA LEU A 41 -10.26 -13.71 15.57
C LEU A 41 -11.62 -14.34 15.20
N PHE A 42 -11.80 -14.69 13.93
CA PHE A 42 -13.01 -15.37 13.45
C PHE A 42 -13.16 -16.79 14.01
N GLN A 43 -12.09 -17.58 14.06
CA GLN A 43 -12.11 -18.95 14.62
C GLN A 43 -12.35 -18.97 16.13
N MET A 44 -11.85 -17.97 16.88
CA MET A 44 -12.07 -17.89 18.32
C MET A 44 -13.55 -17.68 18.70
N ASN A 45 -14.33 -16.95 17.89
CA ASN A 45 -15.76 -16.69 18.16
C ASN A 45 -16.66 -17.92 17.94
N SER A 46 -16.24 -18.92 17.17
CA SER A 46 -17.02 -20.16 16.99
C SER A 46 -16.98 -21.13 18.18
N ALA A 47 -16.08 -20.92 19.14
CA ALA A 47 -15.76 -21.92 20.17
C ALA A 47 -16.43 -21.71 21.55
N SER A 48 -17.07 -20.57 21.82
CA SER A 48 -17.56 -20.25 23.17
C SER A 48 -19.05 -20.59 23.35
N ASN A 49 -19.35 -21.83 23.74
CA ASN A 49 -20.64 -22.27 24.28
C ASN A 49 -20.49 -22.61 25.77
N THR A 50 -20.50 -21.62 26.67
CA THR A 50 -20.54 -21.88 28.12
C THR A 50 -21.41 -20.86 28.85
N SER A 51 -22.42 -21.40 29.54
CA SER A 51 -23.54 -20.70 30.18
C SER A 51 -23.20 -20.18 31.57
N SER A 52 -23.20 -18.85 31.73
CA SER A 52 -23.37 -18.11 32.99
C SER A 52 -23.91 -16.72 32.65
N ALA A 53 -24.98 -16.26 33.32
CA ALA A 53 -25.63 -14.97 33.00
C ALA A 53 -24.68 -13.76 33.10
N GLY A 54 -23.71 -13.81 34.01
CA GLY A 54 -22.64 -12.81 34.10
C GLY A 54 -21.60 -12.91 32.98
N ALA A 55 -21.32 -14.12 32.50
CA ALA A 55 -20.44 -14.34 31.36
C ALA A 55 -21.07 -13.88 30.04
N ASP A 56 -22.39 -13.98 29.89
CA ASP A 56 -23.11 -13.54 28.69
C ASP A 56 -23.01 -12.01 28.48
N ILE A 57 -23.03 -11.20 29.55
CA ILE A 57 -22.84 -9.73 29.49
C ILE A 57 -21.40 -9.37 29.12
N LEU A 58 -20.41 -10.00 29.78
CA LEU A 58 -19.00 -9.77 29.49
C LEU A 58 -18.63 -10.13 28.04
N ILE A 59 -19.12 -11.28 27.55
CA ILE A 59 -18.93 -11.69 26.15
C ILE A 59 -19.63 -10.72 25.19
N SER A 60 -20.80 -10.20 25.56
CA SER A 60 -21.49 -9.20 24.74
C SER A 60 -20.69 -7.89 24.64
N ASN A 61 -20.17 -7.39 25.76
CA ASN A 61 -19.35 -6.17 25.77
C ASN A 61 -18.04 -6.36 25.00
N LEU A 62 -17.33 -7.48 25.22
CA LEU A 62 -16.12 -7.82 24.48
C LEU A 62 -16.39 -7.88 22.97
N PHE A 63 -17.49 -8.51 22.56
CA PHE A 63 -17.89 -8.58 21.15
C PHE A 63 -18.14 -7.19 20.57
N GLN A 64 -18.84 -6.31 21.30
CA GLN A 64 -19.09 -4.94 20.84
C GLN A 64 -17.79 -4.14 20.69
N THR A 65 -16.87 -4.25 21.65
CA THR A 65 -15.53 -3.63 21.56
C THR A 65 -14.77 -4.16 20.35
N MET A 66 -14.72 -5.47 20.14
CA MET A 66 -14.06 -6.05 18.97
C MET A 66 -14.68 -5.58 17.65
N VAL A 67 -16.01 -5.57 17.53
CA VAL A 67 -16.69 -5.08 16.32
C VAL A 67 -16.43 -3.60 16.09
N HIS A 68 -16.41 -2.80 17.16
CA HIS A 68 -16.05 -1.39 17.09
C HIS A 68 -14.61 -1.22 16.57
N ASP A 69 -13.65 -1.98 17.08
CA ASP A 69 -12.25 -1.92 16.65
C ASP A 69 -12.08 -2.40 15.19
N LEU A 70 -12.85 -3.40 14.77
CA LEU A 70 -12.88 -3.86 13.39
C LEU A 70 -13.49 -2.81 12.45
N LYS A 71 -14.51 -2.05 12.89
CA LYS A 71 -15.10 -0.96 12.11
C LYS A 71 -14.13 0.23 12.04
N SER A 72 -13.48 0.59 13.15
CA SER A 72 -12.51 1.69 13.19
C SER A 72 -11.27 1.41 12.34
N SER A 73 -10.82 0.16 12.26
CA SER A 73 -9.72 -0.21 11.36
C SER A 73 -10.05 -0.03 9.88
N SER A 74 -11.33 -0.09 9.49
CA SER A 74 -11.74 0.07 8.08
C SER A 74 -11.52 1.49 7.55
N SER A 75 -11.71 2.52 8.39
CA SER A 75 -11.43 3.90 7.99
C SER A 75 -9.93 4.19 7.92
N ALA A 76 -9.10 3.46 8.68
CA ALA A 76 -7.65 3.54 8.56
C ALA A 76 -7.16 3.02 7.19
N TRP A 77 -7.73 1.92 6.69
CA TRP A 77 -7.43 1.42 5.35
C TRP A 77 -7.85 2.39 4.25
N ASP A 78 -9.05 2.98 4.36
CA ASP A 78 -9.51 4.00 3.42
C ASP A 78 -8.58 5.23 3.44
N ASN A 79 -8.05 5.62 4.62
CA ASN A 79 -7.08 6.70 4.73
C ASN A 79 -5.78 6.38 3.99
N VAL A 80 -5.26 5.16 4.13
CA VAL A 80 -4.07 4.70 3.39
C VAL A 80 -4.31 4.77 1.89
N CYS A 81 -5.47 4.33 1.39
CA CYS A 81 -5.83 4.47 -0.03
C CYS A 81 -5.77 5.95 -0.47
N GLN A 82 -6.42 6.84 0.28
CA GLN A 82 -6.41 8.28 -0.03
C GLN A 82 -5.01 8.88 -0.06
N LYS A 83 -4.15 8.52 0.91
CA LYS A 83 -2.77 9.01 0.96
C LYS A 83 -1.92 8.44 -0.17
N ALA A 84 -2.10 7.16 -0.52
CA ALA A 84 -1.39 6.52 -1.62
C ALA A 84 -1.77 7.14 -2.98
N THR A 85 -3.06 7.42 -3.21
CA THR A 85 -3.51 8.13 -4.42
C THR A 85 -2.91 9.53 -4.50
N LYS A 86 -2.94 10.30 -3.40
CA LYS A 86 -2.32 11.63 -3.35
C LYS A 86 -0.81 11.58 -3.59
N LEU A 87 -0.13 10.61 -2.99
CA LEU A 87 1.31 10.39 -3.20
C LEU A 87 1.61 10.12 -4.68
N SER A 88 0.88 9.21 -5.31
CA SER A 88 1.03 8.92 -6.75
C SER A 88 0.88 10.18 -7.60
N SER A 89 -0.16 11.00 -7.36
CA SER A 89 -0.36 12.26 -8.09
C SER A 89 0.81 13.23 -7.92
N GLN A 90 1.37 13.35 -6.71
CA GLN A 90 2.53 14.21 -6.45
C GLN A 90 3.81 13.67 -7.10
N LEU A 91 3.99 12.35 -7.14
CA LEU A 91 5.11 11.72 -7.85
C LEU A 91 5.02 11.99 -9.37
N LEU A 92 3.83 11.90 -9.96
CA LEU A 92 3.62 12.21 -11.37
C LEU A 92 3.86 13.70 -11.67
N SER A 93 3.44 14.61 -10.78
CA SER A 93 3.76 16.03 -10.91
C SER A 93 5.27 16.29 -10.80
N THR A 94 5.96 15.62 -9.88
CA THR A 94 7.42 15.69 -9.73
C THR A 94 8.12 15.19 -10.99
N VAL A 95 7.64 14.09 -11.57
CA VAL A 95 8.12 13.55 -12.85
C VAL A 95 8.00 14.60 -13.94
N HIS A 96 6.85 15.27 -14.07
CA HIS A 96 6.66 16.33 -15.05
C HIS A 96 7.65 17.50 -14.86
N CYS A 97 7.84 17.96 -13.63
CA CYS A 97 8.82 19.01 -13.33
C CYS A 97 10.25 18.56 -13.65
N LEU A 98 10.60 17.30 -13.34
CA LEU A 98 11.90 16.72 -13.65
C LEU A 98 12.15 16.66 -15.16
N SER A 99 11.15 16.23 -15.95
CA SER A 99 11.25 16.19 -17.41
C SER A 99 11.55 17.59 -17.98
N ASN A 100 10.77 18.61 -17.57
CA ASN A 100 10.98 19.98 -18.04
C ASN A 100 12.37 20.53 -17.70
N PHE A 101 12.86 20.21 -16.49
CA PHE A 101 14.22 20.58 -16.08
C PHE A 101 15.29 19.88 -16.92
N VAL A 102 15.15 18.57 -17.15
CA VAL A 102 16.08 17.77 -17.96
C VAL A 102 16.10 18.24 -19.41
N ASP A 103 14.95 18.60 -19.98
CA ASP A 103 14.85 19.15 -21.33
C ASP A 103 15.59 20.48 -21.47
N ALA A 104 15.49 21.37 -20.47
CA ALA A 104 16.26 22.62 -20.45
C ALA A 104 17.77 22.35 -20.36
N VAL A 105 18.20 21.37 -19.55
CA VAL A 105 19.61 20.96 -19.46
C VAL A 105 20.08 20.33 -20.78
N GLN A 106 19.22 19.61 -21.49
CA GLN A 106 19.54 19.01 -22.78
C GLN A 106 19.86 20.08 -23.83
N VAL A 107 19.12 21.19 -23.87
CA VAL A 107 19.44 22.32 -24.76
C VAL A 107 20.86 22.84 -24.50
N ILE A 108 21.25 22.98 -23.23
CA ILE A 108 22.61 23.39 -22.85
C ILE A 108 23.63 22.33 -23.28
N SER A 109 23.32 21.05 -23.06
CA SER A 109 24.16 19.92 -23.49
C SER A 109 24.42 19.95 -24.99
N ASP A 110 23.39 20.16 -25.80
CA ASP A 110 23.48 20.14 -27.26
C ASP A 110 24.30 21.33 -27.77
N ASN A 111 24.09 22.51 -27.18
CA ASN A 111 24.92 23.69 -27.46
C ASN A 111 26.40 23.45 -27.13
N ALA A 112 26.69 22.84 -25.98
CA ALA A 112 28.06 22.52 -25.57
C ALA A 112 28.73 21.47 -26.50
N ASN A 113 27.97 20.49 -26.98
CA ASN A 113 28.45 19.49 -27.93
C ASN A 113 28.79 20.08 -29.32
N ASN A 114 28.18 21.21 -29.68
CA ASN A 114 28.41 21.90 -30.96
C ASN A 114 29.64 22.83 -30.95
N ILE A 115 30.25 23.10 -29.79
CA ILE A 115 31.45 23.95 -29.67
C ILE A 115 32.72 23.10 -29.84
N LYS A 116 33.72 23.63 -30.57
CA LYS A 116 35.04 22.99 -30.73
C LYS A 116 35.92 23.23 -29.48
N GLY A 117 36.57 22.19 -28.96
CA GLY A 117 37.51 22.28 -27.83
C GLY A 117 36.97 21.73 -26.51
N ALA A 118 37.52 22.20 -25.38
CA ALA A 118 37.26 21.66 -24.03
C ALA A 118 35.78 21.67 -23.59
N SER A 119 34.95 22.54 -24.19
CA SER A 119 33.50 22.58 -23.93
C SER A 119 32.76 21.33 -24.39
N ARG A 120 33.35 20.51 -25.29
CA ARG A 120 32.73 19.26 -25.77
C ARG A 120 32.69 18.18 -24.69
N ASP A 121 33.67 18.14 -23.80
CA ASP A 121 33.70 17.19 -22.68
C ASP A 121 32.59 17.49 -21.66
N ILE A 122 32.29 18.78 -21.48
CA ILE A 122 31.16 19.26 -20.67
C ILE A 122 29.83 18.81 -21.31
N GLY A 123 29.68 18.99 -22.63
CA GLY A 123 28.51 18.50 -23.37
C GLY A 123 28.29 17.00 -23.21
N ALA A 124 29.35 16.19 -23.33
CA ALA A 124 29.27 14.75 -23.14
C ALA A 124 28.92 14.35 -21.68
N ALA A 125 29.36 15.11 -20.68
CA ALA A 125 28.98 14.91 -19.29
C ALA A 125 27.49 15.24 -19.05
N LEU A 126 27.00 16.34 -19.62
CA LEU A 126 25.59 16.74 -19.54
C LEU A 126 24.67 15.75 -20.26
N THR A 127 25.07 15.23 -21.41
CA THR A 127 24.32 14.17 -22.11
C THR A 127 24.14 12.94 -21.23
N ARG A 128 25.23 12.48 -20.56
CA ARG A 128 25.16 11.36 -19.60
C ARG A 128 24.25 11.67 -18.41
N PHE A 129 24.29 12.90 -17.91
CA PHE A 129 23.38 13.36 -16.86
C PHE A 129 21.92 13.25 -17.31
N CYS A 130 21.56 13.81 -18.47
CA CYS A 130 20.19 13.77 -19.00
C CYS A 130 19.67 12.33 -19.17
N LEU A 131 20.48 11.42 -19.70
CA LEU A 131 20.13 10.00 -19.83
C LEU A 131 19.88 9.32 -18.48
N ARG A 132 20.70 9.64 -17.48
CA ARG A 132 20.52 9.13 -16.11
C ARG A 132 19.24 9.65 -15.48
N GLN A 133 18.91 10.93 -15.67
CA GLN A 133 17.67 11.50 -15.14
C GLN A 133 16.42 10.94 -15.83
N LYS A 134 16.47 10.66 -17.14
CA LYS A 134 15.37 9.94 -17.84
C LYS A 134 15.12 8.56 -17.25
N SER A 135 16.16 7.86 -16.81
CA SER A 135 16.02 6.56 -16.14
C SER A 135 15.34 6.70 -14.77
N LEU A 136 15.69 7.74 -14.00
CA LEU A 136 15.04 8.06 -12.73
C LEU A 136 13.56 8.43 -12.92
N GLU A 137 13.26 9.23 -13.95
CA GLU A 137 11.89 9.60 -14.32
C GLU A 137 11.02 8.35 -14.52
N ASN A 138 11.49 7.40 -15.33
CA ASN A 138 10.78 6.16 -15.62
C ASN A 138 10.53 5.32 -14.37
N LEU A 139 11.50 5.27 -13.45
CA LEU A 139 11.35 4.57 -12.17
C LEU A 139 10.24 5.19 -11.31
N ILE A 140 10.27 6.52 -11.16
CA ILE A 140 9.27 7.24 -10.34
C ILE A 140 7.88 7.10 -10.97
N ARG A 141 7.77 7.23 -12.30
CA ARG A 141 6.53 7.04 -13.03
C ARG A 141 5.98 5.64 -12.83
N SER A 142 6.82 4.61 -12.95
CA SER A 142 6.42 3.21 -12.72
C SER A 142 5.94 2.98 -11.29
N LEU A 143 6.61 3.55 -10.29
CA LEU A 143 6.19 3.47 -8.89
C LEU A 143 4.83 4.14 -8.67
N ALA A 144 4.63 5.34 -9.23
CA ALA A 144 3.38 6.08 -9.11
C ALA A 144 2.19 5.30 -9.71
N THR A 145 2.38 4.70 -10.89
CA THR A 145 1.36 3.85 -11.53
C THR A 145 1.10 2.57 -10.72
N ALA A 146 2.14 1.91 -10.19
CA ALA A 146 1.95 0.72 -9.36
C ALA A 146 1.18 1.03 -8.05
N LEU A 147 1.39 2.21 -7.47
CA LEU A 147 0.66 2.67 -6.29
C LEU A 147 -0.85 2.77 -6.56
N THR A 148 -1.26 3.31 -7.71
CA THR A 148 -2.69 3.46 -8.03
C THR A 148 -3.30 2.17 -8.56
N ASP A 149 -2.68 1.58 -9.57
CA ASP A 149 -3.32 0.56 -10.40
C ASP A 149 -3.28 -0.82 -9.75
N GLN A 150 -2.33 -1.04 -8.83
CA GLN A 150 -2.19 -2.30 -8.10
C GLN A 150 -2.50 -2.15 -6.62
N PHE A 151 -1.83 -1.23 -5.94
CA PHE A 151 -1.93 -1.15 -4.48
C PHE A 151 -3.29 -0.59 -4.02
N VAL A 152 -3.69 0.60 -4.51
CA VAL A 152 -4.96 1.22 -4.12
C VAL A 152 -6.14 0.35 -4.53
N VAL A 153 -6.21 -0.10 -5.80
CA VAL A 153 -7.31 -0.96 -6.28
C VAL A 153 -7.46 -2.24 -5.43
N CYS A 154 -6.35 -2.90 -5.10
CA CYS A 154 -6.38 -4.09 -4.26
C CYS A 154 -6.91 -3.79 -2.85
N LEU A 155 -6.41 -2.70 -2.24
CA LEU A 155 -6.76 -2.31 -0.88
C LEU A 155 -8.22 -1.86 -0.77
N GLU A 156 -8.74 -1.13 -1.76
CA GLU A 156 -10.15 -0.70 -1.82
C GLU A 156 -11.09 -1.90 -1.90
N LYS A 157 -10.83 -2.84 -2.83
CA LYS A 157 -11.62 -4.07 -2.95
C LYS A 157 -11.67 -4.83 -1.62
N LYS A 158 -10.52 -4.97 -0.97
CA LYS A 158 -10.40 -5.68 0.30
C LYS A 158 -11.05 -4.95 1.48
N SER A 159 -10.97 -3.61 1.52
CA SER A 159 -11.69 -2.78 2.50
C SER A 159 -13.20 -3.01 2.41
N VAL A 160 -13.75 -3.10 1.20
CA VAL A 160 -15.18 -3.39 0.97
C VAL A 160 -15.54 -4.80 1.45
N GLU A 161 -14.79 -5.82 1.05
CA GLU A 161 -15.00 -7.20 1.50
C GLU A 161 -14.98 -7.31 3.02
N TRP A 162 -14.05 -6.62 3.67
CA TRP A 162 -13.97 -6.56 5.12
C TRP A 162 -15.23 -5.99 5.77
N LYS A 163 -15.68 -4.82 5.31
CA LYS A 163 -16.87 -4.14 5.85
C LYS A 163 -18.10 -5.05 5.74
N GLN A 164 -18.22 -5.77 4.63
CA GLN A 164 -19.29 -6.75 4.44
C GLN A 164 -19.21 -7.89 5.48
N ARG A 165 -18.03 -8.49 5.69
CA ARG A 165 -17.82 -9.56 6.68
C ARG A 165 -18.11 -9.10 8.10
N VAL A 166 -17.66 -7.91 8.50
CA VAL A 166 -17.97 -7.36 9.83
C VAL A 166 -19.48 -7.21 10.02
N GLY A 167 -20.19 -6.72 8.99
CA GLY A 167 -21.66 -6.65 9.03
C GLY A 167 -22.35 -8.02 9.12
N GLU A 168 -21.79 -9.06 8.49
CA GLU A 168 -22.28 -10.43 8.62
C GLU A 168 -22.11 -11.01 10.02
N ILE A 169 -20.96 -10.74 10.66
CA ILE A 169 -20.67 -11.15 12.04
C ILE A 169 -21.69 -10.53 12.99
N GLU A 170 -21.97 -9.25 12.84
CA GLU A 170 -22.95 -8.51 13.64
C GLU A 170 -24.37 -9.07 13.44
N ARG A 171 -24.79 -9.29 12.18
CA ARG A 171 -26.08 -9.92 11.86
C ARG A 171 -26.21 -11.34 12.42
N ARG A 172 -25.14 -12.14 12.36
CA ARG A 172 -25.11 -13.51 12.91
C ARG A 172 -25.27 -13.48 14.42
N ARG A 173 -24.55 -12.60 15.13
CA ARG A 173 -24.70 -12.43 16.58
C ARG A 173 -26.12 -12.01 16.96
N MET A 174 -26.71 -11.04 16.27
CA MET A 174 -28.09 -10.60 16.55
C MET A 174 -29.12 -11.72 16.34
N ARG A 175 -28.96 -12.55 15.29
CA ARG A 175 -29.82 -13.73 15.07
C ARG A 175 -29.67 -14.76 16.19
N SER A 176 -28.43 -15.04 16.61
CA SER A 176 -28.16 -15.97 17.72
C SER A 176 -28.83 -15.50 19.02
N LEU A 177 -28.72 -14.21 19.36
CA LEU A 177 -29.36 -13.62 20.54
C LEU A 177 -30.89 -13.77 20.48
N LYS A 178 -31.50 -13.38 19.36
CA LYS A 178 -32.96 -13.52 19.15
C LYS A 178 -33.43 -14.98 19.24
N SER A 179 -32.66 -15.93 18.70
CA SER A 179 -33.00 -17.37 18.76
C SER A 179 -32.94 -17.93 20.17
N ARG A 180 -31.96 -17.49 20.98
CA ARG A 180 -31.77 -17.93 22.37
C ARG A 180 -32.87 -17.39 23.28
N SER A 181 -33.29 -16.14 23.09
CA SER A 181 -34.44 -15.56 23.80
C SER A 181 -35.75 -16.31 23.51
N ARG A 182 -35.99 -16.71 22.24
CA ARG A 182 -37.17 -17.50 21.87
C ARG A 182 -37.16 -18.90 22.50
N GLN A 183 -36.01 -19.56 22.55
CA GLN A 183 -35.89 -20.89 23.20
C GLN A 183 -36.11 -20.82 24.71
N GLN A 184 -35.66 -19.75 25.37
CA GLN A 184 -35.89 -19.55 26.81
C GLN A 184 -37.37 -19.27 27.11
N HIS A 185 -38.05 -18.44 26.33
CA HIS A 185 -39.51 -18.23 26.46
C HIS A 185 -40.31 -19.52 26.21
N LYS A 186 -39.91 -20.36 25.26
CA LYS A 186 -40.60 -21.62 24.98
C LYS A 186 -40.44 -22.66 26.08
N LYS A 187 -39.28 -22.69 26.76
CA LYS A 187 -39.04 -23.58 27.92
C LYS A 187 -39.77 -23.12 29.19
N GLY A 188 -39.96 -21.81 29.37
CA GLY A 188 -40.71 -21.25 30.49
C GLY A 188 -42.24 -21.40 30.38
N LEU A 189 -42.77 -21.68 29.18
CA LEU A 189 -44.20 -21.94 28.97
C LEU A 189 -44.58 -23.43 29.06
N THR A 190 -43.60 -24.33 29.13
CA THR A 190 -43.81 -25.80 29.17
C THR A 190 -43.43 -26.40 30.53
N SER A 191 -43.28 -25.59 31.57
CA SER A 191 -42.99 -26.00 32.95
C SER A 191 -44.06 -25.45 33.89
#